data_AF-A0A6N4UNT3-F1
#
_entry.id   AF-A0A6N4UNT3-F1
#
_cell.length_a   1.000
_cell.length_b   1.000
_cell.length_c   1.000
_cell.angle_alpha   90.00
_cell.angle_beta   90.00
_cell.angle_gamma   90.00
#
_symmetry.space_group_name_H-M   'P 1'
#
loop_
_entity.id
_entity.type
_entity.pdbx_description
1 polymer ?
#
loop_
_entity_poly.entity_id
_entity_poly.type
_entity_poly.pdbx_seq_one_letter_code
_entity_poly.pdbx_strand_id
1 'polypeptide(L)'
;MFLPDKPVPHELLDEALTLAMRAPSNSNTQPWHLFLATGERRVRLVDALLAAVDAAPPAIGTAGLPPQFAHRCRESGALVYGAMGIERDFLQD
;
A
#
# COMPACT_ATOMS: atom_id res chain seq x y z
N MET A 1 25.90 1.98 -0.56
CA MET A 1 25.93 0.52 -0.78
C MET A 1 25.44 -0.17 0.50
N PHE A 2 24.67 -1.26 0.41
CA PHE A 2 24.19 -2.03 1.57
C PHE A 2 25.18 -3.15 1.94
N LEU A 3 25.15 -3.62 3.20
CA LEU A 3 25.96 -4.77 3.66
C LEU A 3 25.19 -6.08 3.39
N PRO A 4 25.61 -6.91 2.41
CA PRO A 4 24.83 -8.08 2.00
C PRO A 4 24.77 -9.17 3.08
N ASP A 5 25.83 -9.29 3.90
CA ASP A 5 25.94 -10.31 4.95
C ASP A 5 25.32 -9.88 6.28
N LYS A 6 24.69 -8.70 6.33
CA LYS A 6 24.03 -8.17 7.53
C LYS A 6 22.52 -8.05 7.29
N PRO A 7 21.76 -9.14 7.48
CA PRO A 7 20.31 -9.09 7.33
C PRO A 7 19.69 -8.18 8.40
N VAL A 8 18.55 -7.58 8.07
CA VAL A 8 17.73 -6.85 9.05
C VAL A 8 17.06 -7.88 9.97
N PRO A 9 17.14 -7.75 11.31
CA PRO A 9 16.44 -8.62 12.23
C PRO A 9 14.92 -8.59 12.00
N HIS A 10 14.27 -9.74 12.13
CA HIS A 10 12.83 -9.87 11.91
C HIS A 10 12.01 -8.97 12.84
N GLU A 11 12.37 -8.90 14.11
CA GLU A 11 11.69 -8.05 15.11
C GLU A 11 11.67 -6.58 14.67
N LEU A 12 12.79 -6.08 14.13
CA LEU A 12 12.87 -4.70 13.65
C LEU A 12 11.97 -4.46 12.42
N LEU A 13 11.83 -5.48 11.56
CA LEU A 13 10.88 -5.40 10.44
C LEU A 13 9.44 -5.33 10.95
N ASP A 14 9.08 -6.16 11.92
CA ASP A 14 7.73 -6.18 12.49
C ASP A 14 7.38 -4.87 13.20
N GLU A 15 8.31 -4.31 13.97
CA GLU A 15 8.17 -3.00 14.61
C GLU A 15 7.98 -1.88 13.57
N ALA A 16 8.85 -1.84 12.55
CA ALA A 16 8.80 -0.82 11.51
C ALA A 16 7.50 -0.89 10.70
N LEU A 17 7.07 -2.11 10.33
CA LEU A 17 5.83 -2.31 9.57
C LEU A 17 4.59 -2.01 10.42
N THR A 18 4.60 -2.39 11.70
CA THR A 18 3.53 -2.04 12.65
C THR A 18 3.35 -0.54 12.77
N LEU A 19 4.46 0.21 12.84
CA LEU A 19 4.41 1.66 12.86
C LEU A 19 3.93 2.22 11.51
N ALA A 20 4.45 1.71 10.39
CA ALA A 20 4.11 2.19 9.05
C ALA A 20 2.62 2.02 8.70
N MET A 21 1.96 0.98 9.22
CA MET A 21 0.51 0.77 9.04
C MET A 21 -0.36 1.92 9.58
N ARG A 22 0.18 2.80 10.43
CA ARG A 22 -0.54 3.95 10.99
C ARG A 22 -0.42 5.23 10.15
N ALA A 23 0.26 5.18 9.01
CA ALA A 23 0.36 6.34 8.13
C ALA A 23 -1.04 6.82 7.69
N PRO A 24 -1.33 8.13 7.67
CA PRO A 24 -2.60 8.62 7.16
C PRO A 24 -2.70 8.41 5.64
N SER A 25 -3.92 8.27 5.12
CA SER A 25 -4.22 8.26 3.68
C SER A 25 -5.55 8.96 3.42
N ASN A 26 -5.73 9.46 2.19
CA ASN A 26 -7.00 10.09 1.79
C ASN A 26 -8.17 9.13 2.04
N SER A 27 -9.18 9.64 2.74
CA SER A 27 -10.36 8.90 3.21
C SER A 27 -10.04 7.58 3.92
N ASN A 28 -8.89 7.53 4.61
CA ASN A 28 -8.36 6.35 5.29
C ASN A 28 -8.39 5.05 4.45
N THR A 29 -8.19 5.19 3.14
CA THR A 29 -8.28 4.08 2.18
C THR A 29 -7.19 3.03 2.36
N GLN A 30 -6.06 3.42 2.95
CA GLN A 30 -4.92 2.57 3.22
C GLN A 30 -4.56 1.72 1.98
N PRO A 31 -4.24 2.35 0.82
CA PRO A 31 -4.19 1.67 -0.46
C PRO A 31 -2.91 0.85 -0.67
N TRP A 32 -2.03 0.81 0.32
CA TRP A 32 -0.77 0.09 0.25
C TRP A 32 -1.00 -1.42 0.23
N HIS A 33 -0.26 -2.09 -0.65
CA HIS A 33 -0.11 -3.54 -0.68
C HIS A 33 1.38 -3.87 -0.64
N LEU A 34 1.81 -4.58 0.40
CA LEU A 34 3.22 -4.78 0.68
C LEU A 34 3.62 -6.23 0.37
N PHE A 35 4.71 -6.37 -0.39
CA PHE A 35 5.41 -7.64 -0.57
C PHE A 35 6.81 -7.52 -0.01
N LEU A 36 7.19 -8.47 0.85
CA LEU A 36 8.55 -8.59 1.38
C LEU A 36 9.23 -9.82 0.78
N ALA A 37 10.39 -9.62 0.15
CA ALA A 37 11.20 -10.70 -0.42
C ALA A 37 12.60 -10.70 0.21
N THR A 38 12.99 -11.85 0.77
CA THR A 38 14.30 -12.09 1.37
C THR A 38 14.93 -13.35 0.76
N GLY A 39 16.23 -13.57 0.99
CA GLY A 39 16.96 -14.76 0.52
C GLY A 39 16.79 -15.04 -0.97
N GLU A 40 16.57 -16.31 -1.32
CA GLU A 40 16.40 -16.76 -2.72
C GLU A 40 15.22 -16.10 -3.44
N ARG A 41 14.14 -15.76 -2.72
CA ARG A 41 12.99 -15.06 -3.33
C ARG A 41 13.39 -13.67 -3.83
N ARG A 42 14.21 -12.96 -3.05
CA ARG A 42 14.78 -11.67 -3.47
C ARG A 42 15.68 -11.86 -4.69
N VAL A 43 16.54 -12.88 -4.70
CA VAL A 43 17.44 -13.15 -5.83
C VAL A 43 16.65 -13.35 -7.12
N ARG A 44 15.65 -14.25 -7.09
CA ARG A 44 14.77 -14.48 -8.26
C ARG A 44 14.02 -13.22 -8.71
N LEU A 45 13.58 -12.38 -7.77
CA LEU A 45 12.92 -11.12 -8.10
C LEU A 45 13.88 -10.15 -8.79
N VAL A 46 15.13 -10.05 -8.32
CA VAL A 46 16.16 -9.21 -8.95
C VAL A 46 16.46 -9.70 -10.37
N ASP A 47 16.68 -11.00 -10.55
CA ASP A 47 16.99 -11.57 -11.87
C ASP A 47 15.84 -11.31 -12.86
N ALA A 48 14.59 -11.50 -12.42
CA ALA A 48 13.42 -11.25 -13.25
C ALA A 48 13.26 -9.76 -13.61
N LEU A 49 13.52 -8.84 -12.67
CA LEU A 49 13.44 -7.40 -12.93
C LEU A 49 14.50 -6.94 -13.92
N LEU A 50 15.74 -7.45 -13.82
CA LEU A 50 16.81 -7.14 -14.76
C LEU A 50 16.46 -7.62 -16.18
N ALA A 51 16.03 -8.88 -16.31
CA ALA A 51 15.62 -9.42 -17.60
C ALA A 51 14.43 -8.67 -18.22
N ALA A 52 13.46 -8.23 -17.41
CA ALA A 52 12.32 -7.46 -17.89
C ALA A 52 12.72 -6.08 -18.43
N VAL A 53 13.62 -5.38 -17.73
CA VAL A 53 14.10 -4.06 -18.15
C VAL A 53 14.92 -4.14 -19.43
N ASP A 54 15.77 -5.16 -19.58
CA ASP A 54 16.55 -5.38 -20.80
C ASP A 54 15.66 -5.66 -22.01
N ALA A 55 14.51 -6.33 -21.80
CA ALA A 55 13.55 -6.63 -22.85
C ALA A 55 12.71 -5.42 -23.26
N ALA A 56 12.20 -4.64 -22.28
CA ALA A 56 11.44 -3.42 -22.53
C ALA A 56 11.42 -2.52 -21.27
N PRO A 57 11.79 -1.24 -21.38
CA PRO A 57 11.65 -0.29 -20.27
C PRO A 57 10.20 -0.18 -19.79
N PRO A 58 9.95 -0.10 -18.47
CA PRO A 58 8.60 0.00 -17.94
C PRO A 58 7.96 1.35 -18.29
N ALA A 59 6.70 1.32 -18.73
CA ALA A 59 5.89 2.53 -18.84
C ALA A 59 5.40 2.94 -17.44
N ILE A 60 5.86 4.09 -16.95
CA ILE A 60 5.40 4.65 -15.68
C ILE A 60 4.10 5.40 -15.94
N GLY A 61 2.98 4.83 -15.52
CA GLY A 61 1.67 5.48 -15.50
C GLY A 61 1.23 5.84 -14.08
N THR A 62 0.39 6.87 -13.96
CA THR A 62 -0.36 7.13 -12.74
C THR A 62 -1.73 6.46 -12.86
N ALA A 63 -1.88 5.30 -12.23
CA ALA A 63 -3.22 4.77 -11.99
C ALA A 63 -3.84 5.56 -10.84
N GLY A 64 -5.08 6.04 -11.02
CA GLY A 64 -5.87 6.59 -9.92
C GLY A 64 -6.15 5.53 -8.85
N LEU A 65 -6.79 5.95 -7.74
CA LEU A 65 -7.17 5.01 -6.69
C LEU A 65 -8.10 3.92 -7.27
N PRO A 66 -7.73 2.63 -7.16
CA PRO A 66 -8.54 1.55 -7.74
C PRO A 66 -9.97 1.48 -7.16
N PRO A 67 -10.98 1.08 -7.96
CA PRO A 67 -12.37 1.03 -7.52
C PRO A 67 -12.63 0.21 -6.25
N GLN A 68 -11.81 -0.80 -5.95
CA GLN A 68 -11.97 -1.60 -4.73
C GLN A 68 -11.86 -0.79 -3.44
N PHE A 69 -11.20 0.38 -3.45
CA PHE A 69 -11.08 1.23 -2.26
C PHE A 69 -12.28 2.17 -2.04
N ALA A 70 -13.24 2.22 -2.97
CA ALA A 70 -14.40 3.12 -2.87
C ALA A 70 -15.25 2.86 -1.62
N HIS A 71 -15.31 1.62 -1.12
CA HIS A 71 -16.03 1.31 0.11
C HIS A 71 -15.42 2.00 1.33
N ARG A 72 -14.09 1.99 1.47
CA ARG A 72 -13.38 2.68 2.57
C ARG A 72 -13.59 4.18 2.54
N CYS A 73 -13.63 4.78 1.34
CA CYS A 73 -13.98 6.19 1.21
C CYS A 73 -15.37 6.49 1.79
N ARG A 74 -16.37 5.65 1.49
CA ARG A 74 -17.74 5.81 1.99
C ARG A 74 -17.84 5.60 3.50
N GLU A 75 -17.18 4.57 4.02
CA GLU A 75 -17.14 4.25 5.45
C GLU A 75 -16.48 5.38 6.25
N SER A 76 -15.32 5.86 5.79
CA SER A 76 -14.63 6.99 6.41
C SER A 76 -15.51 8.24 6.44
N GLY A 77 -16.20 8.56 5.34
CA GLY A 77 -17.12 9.69 5.29
C GLY A 77 -18.27 9.52 6.28
N ALA A 78 -18.90 8.35 6.33
CA ALA A 78 -20.01 8.05 7.25
C ALA A 78 -19.60 8.22 8.72
N LEU A 79 -18.42 7.74 9.10
CA LEU A 79 -17.91 7.90 10.47
C LEU A 79 -17.67 9.37 10.83
N VAL A 80 -17.04 10.14 9.93
CA VAL A 80 -16.72 11.56 10.16
C VAL A 80 -17.99 12.39 10.26
N TYR A 81 -18.90 12.29 9.29
CA TYR A 81 -20.12 13.10 9.27
C TYR A 81 -21.12 12.66 10.35
N GLY A 82 -21.23 11.36 10.63
CA GLY A 82 -22.05 10.85 11.72
C GLY A 82 -21.60 11.36 13.09
N ALA A 83 -20.29 11.45 13.33
CA ALA A 83 -19.76 12.04 14.57
C ALA A 83 -20.07 13.54 14.70
N MET A 84 -20.41 14.23 13.60
CA MET A 84 -20.84 15.62 13.57
C MET A 84 -22.37 15.78 13.65
N GLY A 85 -23.14 14.68 13.72
CA GLY A 85 -24.60 14.70 13.68
C GLY A 85 -25.18 15.04 12.30
N ILE A 86 -24.38 14.86 11.23
CA ILE A 86 -24.82 15.06 9.85
C ILE A 86 -25.31 13.73 9.31
N GLU A 87 -26.64 13.59 9.20
CA GLU A 87 -27.28 12.41 8.62
C GLU A 87 -27.04 12.34 7.11
N ARG A 88 -26.88 11.11 6.59
CA ARG A 88 -26.90 10.88 5.15
C ARG A 88 -28.34 10.85 4.69
N ASP A 89 -28.82 11.99 4.21
CA ASP A 89 -30.11 12.04 3.53
C ASP A 89 -29.96 11.29 2.19
N PHE A 90 -30.55 10.10 2.10
CA PHE A 90 -30.74 9.45 0.82
C PHE A 90 -31.91 10.18 0.17
N LEU A 91 -31.63 11.26 -0.56
CA LEU A 91 -32.59 11.72 -1.55
C LEU A 91 -32.87 10.53 -2.47
N GLN A 92 -34.12 10.07 -2.40
CA GLN A 92 -34.69 9.06 -3.27
C GLN A 92 -34.69 9.65 -4.68
N ASP A 93 -33.90 9.07 -5.59
CA ASP A 93 -34.11 8.96 -7.04
C ASP A 93 -33.04 8.05 -7.67
#